data_AF-A0A6J3C0G7-F1
#
_entry.id   AF-A0A6J3C0G7-F1
#
_cell.length_a   1.000
_cell.length_b   1.000
_cell.length_c   1.000
_cell.angle_alpha   90.00
_cell.angle_beta   90.00
_cell.angle_gamma   90.00
#
_symmetry.space_group_name_H-M   'P 1'
#
loop_
_entity.id
_entity.type
_entity.pdbx_description
1 polymer ?
#
loop_
_entity_poly.entity_id
_entity_poly.type
_entity_poly.pdbx_seq_one_letter_code
_entity_poly.pdbx_strand_id
1 'polypeptide(L)'
;MSEMADLIYFRIQTQMLPYLIFVFISVSGVLSGRSCYWNAQCPFQLYSSKTPYDTVRGDIRDQPNLPNCEAVSAWTLNRHGNRNPGDSVIDDIKVIIGLKDEIISSYEAGTSQLCSQDIENLRRWSWNETIDASASFLTGTGYEELYGIGKRLREKYPQLLPSSNDSYYFRTTNEQRTVTSSKAFVHGFTDNTNLSLSIDGPWERDDLIRPYENCEKYQVETKASQELDDQLTAYYSSTEFIAVQNNVQQRLGISTKLSSNDIYSIYELCRFDRSWTPTLKSPWCSVFTDDDLVVLEYEDDVWHYYRNVNRTNDQQFSI
;
A
#
# COMPACT_ATOMS: atom_id res chain seq x y z
N MET A 1 5.15 67.01 -29.47
CA MET A 1 3.86 66.29 -29.27
C MET A 1 4.04 64.82 -28.89
N SER A 2 5.21 64.18 -29.09
CA SER A 2 5.42 62.78 -28.68
C SER A 2 5.69 62.61 -27.18
N GLU A 3 6.42 63.54 -26.54
CA GLU A 3 6.82 63.39 -25.13
C GLU A 3 5.66 63.44 -24.12
N MET A 4 4.54 64.12 -24.43
CA MET A 4 3.37 64.12 -23.54
C MET A 4 2.53 62.84 -23.64
N ALA A 5 2.59 62.10 -24.76
CA ALA A 5 1.85 60.85 -24.91
C ALA A 5 2.50 59.72 -24.10
N ASP A 6 3.84 59.68 -24.08
CA ASP A 6 4.61 58.66 -23.34
C ASP A 6 4.44 58.81 -21.82
N LEU A 7 4.37 60.04 -21.31
CA LEU A 7 4.16 60.32 -19.89
C LEU A 7 2.76 59.91 -19.39
N ILE A 8 1.74 60.03 -20.23
CA ILE A 8 0.37 59.60 -19.91
C ILE A 8 0.29 58.06 -19.93
N TYR A 9 0.91 57.42 -20.92
CA TYR A 9 0.95 55.97 -21.05
C TYR A 9 1.65 55.30 -19.86
N PHE A 10 2.78 55.86 -19.42
CA PHE A 10 3.55 55.36 -18.28
C PHE A 10 2.80 55.51 -16.94
N ARG A 11 2.05 56.62 -16.76
CA ARG A 11 1.22 56.84 -15.56
C ARG A 11 0.01 55.90 -15.49
N ILE A 12 -0.61 55.57 -16.62
CA ILE A 12 -1.74 54.62 -16.67
C ILE A 12 -1.26 53.19 -16.39
N GLN A 13 -0.11 52.78 -16.95
CA GLN A 13 0.47 51.46 -16.66
C GLN A 13 0.85 51.29 -15.19
N THR A 14 1.53 52.27 -14.60
CA THR A 14 1.96 52.20 -13.18
C THR A 14 0.81 52.27 -12.19
N GLN A 15 -0.31 52.91 -12.53
CA GLN A 15 -1.50 52.94 -11.66
C GLN A 15 -2.43 51.74 -11.83
N MET A 16 -2.53 51.12 -13.01
CA MET A 16 -3.42 49.96 -13.23
C MET A 16 -2.78 48.61 -12.92
N LEU A 17 -1.46 48.49 -13.00
CA LEU A 17 -0.72 47.26 -12.70
C LEU A 17 -0.93 46.74 -11.26
N PRO A 18 -0.92 47.58 -10.19
CA PRO A 18 -1.18 47.10 -8.85
C PRO A 18 -2.62 46.60 -8.67
N TYR A 19 -3.62 47.21 -9.32
CA TYR A 19 -5.01 46.72 -9.26
C TYR A 19 -5.22 45.41 -10.02
N LEU A 20 -4.56 45.24 -11.17
CA LEU A 20 -4.58 43.97 -11.92
C LEU A 20 -3.89 42.84 -11.14
N ILE A 21 -2.77 43.13 -10.46
CA ILE A 21 -2.09 42.16 -9.58
C ILE A 21 -2.96 41.83 -8.36
N PHE A 22 -3.61 42.82 -7.74
CA PHE A 22 -4.50 42.58 -6.59
C PHE A 22 -5.74 41.76 -6.98
N VAL A 23 -6.32 42.02 -8.15
CA VAL A 23 -7.42 41.23 -8.70
C VAL A 23 -6.96 39.80 -9.01
N PHE A 24 -5.78 39.60 -9.62
CA PHE A 24 -5.23 38.25 -9.82
C PHE A 24 -4.95 37.51 -8.51
N ILE A 25 -4.42 38.17 -7.47
CA ILE A 25 -4.18 37.57 -6.15
C ILE A 25 -5.50 37.22 -5.46
N SER A 26 -6.51 38.10 -5.55
CA SER A 26 -7.84 37.84 -4.97
C SER A 26 -8.64 36.76 -5.72
N VAL A 27 -8.49 36.61 -7.04
CA VAL A 27 -9.10 35.51 -7.81
C VAL A 27 -8.37 34.18 -7.56
N SER A 28 -7.05 34.21 -7.33
CA SER A 28 -6.28 33.02 -6.94
C SER A 28 -6.61 32.55 -5.52
N GLY A 29 -7.05 33.45 -4.63
CA GLY A 29 -7.45 33.14 -3.26
C GLY A 29 -8.85 32.51 -3.12
N VAL A 30 -9.65 32.43 -4.19
CA VAL A 30 -11.07 32.02 -4.12
C VAL A 30 -11.35 30.70 -4.87
N LEU A 31 -10.33 30.07 -5.46
CA LEU A 31 -10.46 28.76 -6.12
C LEU A 31 -9.48 27.70 -5.60
N SER A 32 -9.20 27.68 -4.30
CA SER A 32 -8.76 26.43 -3.65
C SER A 32 -10.00 25.59 -3.36
N GLY A 33 -10.60 25.01 -4.40
CA GLY A 33 -11.53 23.90 -4.21
C GLY A 33 -10.84 22.84 -3.36
N ARG A 34 -11.51 22.33 -2.32
CA ARG A 34 -10.97 21.25 -1.49
C ARG A 34 -10.50 20.12 -2.41
N SER A 35 -9.20 19.81 -2.37
CA SER A 35 -8.61 18.72 -3.16
C SER A 35 -9.32 17.42 -2.81
N CYS A 36 -9.95 16.78 -3.79
CA CYS A 36 -10.62 15.50 -3.61
C CYS A 36 -9.65 14.36 -3.87
N TYR A 37 -9.49 13.45 -2.91
CA TYR A 37 -8.71 12.22 -3.08
C TYR A 37 -9.24 11.42 -4.27
N TRP A 38 -10.56 11.29 -4.40
CA TRP A 38 -11.15 10.48 -5.47
C TRP A 38 -10.80 10.96 -6.88
N ASN A 39 -10.53 12.25 -7.06
CA ASN A 39 -10.23 12.87 -8.34
C ASN A 39 -8.74 13.25 -8.47
N ALA A 40 -7.89 12.80 -7.56
CA ALA A 40 -6.45 13.03 -7.64
C ALA A 40 -5.90 12.43 -8.94
N GLN A 41 -5.14 13.22 -9.69
CA GLN A 41 -4.59 12.83 -10.99
C GLN A 41 -3.41 11.85 -10.85
N CYS A 42 -2.57 12.06 -9.84
CA CYS A 42 -1.37 11.27 -9.57
C CYS A 42 -1.32 10.89 -8.08
N PRO A 43 -2.29 10.09 -7.58
CA PRO A 43 -2.32 9.74 -6.17
C PRO A 43 -1.12 8.86 -5.79
N PHE A 44 -0.66 8.97 -4.55
CA PHE A 44 0.36 8.09 -4.01
C PHE A 44 -0.02 6.61 -4.18
N GLN A 45 0.96 5.76 -4.55
CA GLN A 45 0.72 4.37 -4.94
C GLN A 45 1.39 3.34 -4.03
N LEU A 46 2.32 3.77 -3.17
CA LEU A 46 3.14 2.89 -2.37
C LEU A 46 2.51 2.71 -0.98
N TYR A 47 2.52 1.48 -0.48
CA TYR A 47 1.90 1.08 0.79
C TYR A 47 2.74 -0.02 1.45
N SER A 48 4.07 0.10 1.34
CA SER A 48 5.06 -0.88 1.80
C SER A 48 4.70 -2.30 1.35
N SER A 49 4.74 -3.28 2.26
CA SER A 49 4.48 -4.69 1.99
C SER A 49 3.02 -5.01 1.61
N LYS A 50 2.13 -3.99 1.57
CA LYS A 50 0.73 -4.11 1.15
C LYS A 50 0.50 -3.44 -0.23
N THR A 51 1.54 -2.90 -0.85
CA THR A 51 1.48 -2.42 -2.25
C THR A 51 1.10 -3.58 -3.17
N PRO A 52 0.01 -3.46 -3.96
CA PRO A 52 -0.36 -4.50 -4.94
C PRO A 52 0.77 -4.75 -5.93
N TYR A 53 1.02 -6.00 -6.28
CA TYR A 53 2.18 -6.39 -7.08
C TYR A 53 2.21 -5.69 -8.44
N ASP A 54 1.05 -5.63 -9.11
CA ASP A 54 0.90 -5.01 -10.43
C ASP A 54 1.14 -3.48 -10.45
N THR A 55 1.14 -2.82 -9.29
CA THR A 55 1.41 -1.37 -9.18
C THR A 55 2.87 -1.03 -9.48
N VAL A 56 3.80 -1.90 -9.08
CA VAL A 56 5.25 -1.62 -9.08
C VAL A 56 6.05 -2.60 -9.93
N ARG A 57 5.47 -3.72 -10.33
CA ARG A 57 6.19 -4.74 -11.09
C ARG A 57 6.44 -4.30 -12.54
N GLY A 58 7.68 -4.46 -12.98
CA GLY A 58 8.00 -4.49 -14.41
C GLY A 58 7.53 -5.79 -15.07
N ASP A 59 7.73 -5.93 -16.37
CA ASP A 59 7.50 -7.19 -17.08
C ASP A 59 8.83 -7.93 -17.30
N ILE A 60 8.92 -9.18 -16.84
CA ILE A 60 10.09 -10.03 -17.07
C ILE A 60 10.27 -10.34 -18.56
N ARG A 61 9.20 -10.28 -19.35
CA ARG A 61 9.22 -10.49 -20.80
C ARG A 61 9.93 -9.35 -21.55
N ASP A 62 9.92 -8.15 -20.97
CA ASP A 62 10.60 -6.98 -21.53
C ASP A 62 12.12 -7.00 -21.26
N GLN A 63 12.58 -7.86 -20.34
CA GLN A 63 14.00 -8.00 -20.05
C GLN A 63 14.69 -8.75 -21.21
N PRO A 64 15.78 -8.21 -21.81
CA PRO A 64 16.46 -8.89 -22.91
C PRO A 64 17.11 -10.19 -22.43
N ASN A 65 17.17 -11.18 -23.31
CA ASN A 65 17.98 -12.38 -23.06
C ASN A 65 19.47 -12.01 -23.18
N LEU A 66 20.31 -12.70 -22.40
CA LEU A 66 21.75 -12.53 -22.50
C LEU A 66 22.26 -13.07 -23.86
N PRO A 67 23.13 -12.34 -24.58
CA PRO A 67 23.66 -12.79 -25.86
C PRO A 67 24.38 -14.14 -25.75
N ASN A 68 24.06 -15.07 -26.64
CA ASN A 68 24.63 -16.43 -26.66
C ASN A 68 24.37 -17.25 -25.38
N CYS A 69 23.34 -16.91 -24.62
CA CYS A 69 22.91 -17.67 -23.44
C CYS A 69 21.44 -18.08 -23.56
N GLU A 70 21.13 -19.25 -23.05
CA GLU A 70 19.77 -19.76 -22.91
C GLU A 70 19.56 -20.21 -21.46
N ALA A 71 18.40 -19.88 -20.89
CA ALA A 71 18.06 -20.38 -19.56
C ALA A 71 17.86 -21.90 -19.63
N VAL A 72 18.53 -22.63 -18.74
CA VAL A 72 18.43 -24.10 -18.60
C VAL A 72 17.66 -24.53 -17.35
N SER A 73 17.42 -23.60 -16.41
CA SER A 73 16.63 -23.80 -15.20
C SER A 73 16.14 -22.44 -14.69
N ALA A 74 15.02 -22.44 -13.97
CA ALA A 74 14.50 -21.26 -13.29
C ALA A 74 14.06 -21.63 -11.88
N TRP A 75 14.41 -20.78 -10.92
CA TRP A 75 14.03 -20.91 -9.51
C TRP A 75 13.31 -19.64 -9.11
N THR A 76 12.20 -19.78 -8.39
CA THR A 76 11.42 -18.65 -7.91
C THR A 76 10.98 -18.88 -6.48
N LEU A 77 11.12 -17.84 -5.66
CA LEU A 77 10.57 -17.78 -4.31
C LEU A 77 9.52 -16.67 -4.30
N ASN A 78 8.26 -17.04 -4.17
CA ASN A 78 7.15 -16.10 -4.20
C ASN A 78 6.54 -15.98 -2.80
N ARG A 79 6.33 -14.75 -2.33
CA ARG A 79 5.39 -14.50 -1.23
C ARG A 79 3.98 -14.87 -1.71
N HIS A 80 3.08 -15.13 -0.77
CA HIS A 80 1.65 -15.15 -1.09
C HIS A 80 1.22 -13.82 -1.75
N GLY A 81 0.15 -13.87 -2.54
CA GLY A 81 -0.45 -12.68 -3.13
C GLY A 81 -1.24 -11.87 -2.12
N ASN A 82 -1.98 -10.88 -2.62
CA ASN A 82 -2.92 -10.07 -1.86
C ASN A 82 -3.85 -10.93 -0.99
N ARG A 83 -4.09 -10.49 0.25
CA ARG A 83 -4.85 -11.22 1.26
C ARG A 83 -5.75 -10.29 2.06
N ASN A 84 -6.72 -10.88 2.75
CA ASN A 84 -7.48 -10.21 3.79
C ASN A 84 -6.59 -9.85 5.00
N PRO A 85 -7.02 -8.92 5.87
CA PRO A 85 -6.27 -8.54 7.06
C PRO A 85 -6.21 -9.69 8.05
N GLY A 86 -5.26 -9.64 8.99
CA GLY A 86 -5.23 -10.61 10.10
C GLY A 86 -6.31 -10.30 11.13
N ASP A 87 -6.60 -11.25 12.02
CA ASP A 87 -7.69 -11.11 13.01
C ASP A 87 -7.57 -9.82 13.84
N SER A 88 -6.37 -9.55 14.40
CA SER A 88 -6.14 -8.34 15.19
C SER A 88 -6.38 -7.06 14.39
N VAL A 89 -5.98 -7.04 13.12
CA VAL A 89 -6.19 -5.88 12.24
C VAL A 89 -7.67 -5.70 11.91
N ILE A 90 -8.43 -6.79 11.75
CA ILE A 90 -9.88 -6.73 11.55
C ILE A 90 -10.56 -6.11 12.78
N ASP A 91 -10.15 -6.51 13.99
CA ASP A 91 -10.69 -5.96 15.24
C ASP A 91 -10.43 -4.44 15.35
N ASP A 92 -9.20 -4.01 15.05
CA ASP A 92 -8.82 -2.59 15.03
C ASP A 92 -9.60 -1.80 13.96
N ILE A 93 -9.74 -2.38 12.75
CA ILE A 93 -10.52 -1.79 11.65
C ILE A 93 -11.98 -1.59 12.08
N LYS A 94 -12.58 -2.54 12.81
CA LYS A 94 -13.98 -2.42 13.27
C LYS A 94 -14.19 -1.25 14.23
N VAL A 95 -13.19 -0.91 15.04
CA VAL A 95 -13.21 0.30 15.87
C VAL A 95 -13.24 1.55 14.97
N ILE A 96 -12.37 1.60 13.97
CA ILE A 96 -12.28 2.72 13.02
C ILE A 96 -13.55 2.92 12.21
N ILE A 97 -14.19 1.83 11.77
CA ILE A 97 -15.46 1.89 11.04
C ILE A 97 -16.54 2.62 11.86
N GLY A 98 -16.49 2.50 13.20
CA GLY A 98 -17.38 3.23 14.10
C GLY A 98 -17.29 4.76 14.00
N LEU A 99 -16.19 5.30 13.48
CA LEU A 99 -16.01 6.75 13.28
C LEU A 99 -16.73 7.28 12.03
N LYS A 100 -17.23 6.40 11.14
CA LYS A 100 -17.81 6.78 9.84
C LYS A 100 -18.90 7.85 9.98
N ASP A 101 -19.85 7.66 10.90
CA ASP A 101 -20.98 8.59 11.08
C ASP A 101 -20.53 9.93 11.67
N GLU A 102 -19.51 9.92 12.54
CA GLU A 102 -18.91 11.15 13.08
C GLU A 102 -18.18 11.93 11.98
N ILE A 103 -17.45 11.25 11.08
CA ILE A 103 -16.77 11.87 9.93
C ILE A 103 -17.79 12.48 8.94
N ILE A 104 -18.92 11.81 8.71
CA ILE A 104 -19.99 12.37 7.86
C ILE A 104 -20.61 13.59 8.54
N SER A 105 -20.87 13.51 9.85
CA SER A 105 -21.48 14.59 10.63
C SER A 105 -20.57 15.82 10.71
N SER A 106 -19.25 15.65 10.82
CA SER A 106 -18.30 16.76 10.83
C SER A 106 -18.26 17.51 9.49
N TYR A 107 -18.45 16.80 8.36
CA TYR A 107 -18.61 17.44 7.06
C TYR A 107 -19.90 18.26 6.99
N GLU A 108 -21.02 17.74 7.48
CA GLU A 108 -22.31 18.44 7.50
C GLU A 108 -22.29 19.67 8.43
N ALA A 109 -21.54 19.60 9.52
CA ALA A 109 -21.28 20.71 10.43
C ALA A 109 -20.27 21.75 9.88
N GLY A 110 -19.63 21.46 8.75
CA GLY A 110 -18.63 22.34 8.12
C GLY A 110 -17.25 22.33 8.79
N THR A 111 -16.99 21.43 9.73
CA THR A 111 -15.69 21.31 10.44
C THR A 111 -14.70 20.40 9.71
N SER A 112 -15.17 19.44 8.92
CA SER A 112 -14.29 18.61 8.07
C SER A 112 -13.68 19.41 6.93
N GLN A 113 -12.47 19.03 6.49
CA GLN A 113 -11.81 19.51 5.28
C GLN A 113 -11.98 18.57 4.07
N LEU A 114 -12.61 17.40 4.26
CA LEU A 114 -12.88 16.47 3.17
C LEU A 114 -13.79 17.11 2.12
N CYS A 115 -13.64 16.68 0.87
CA CYS A 115 -14.48 17.17 -0.22
C CYS A 115 -15.81 16.39 -0.30
N SER A 116 -16.81 16.96 -0.96
CA SER A 116 -18.15 16.36 -1.09
C SER A 116 -18.12 14.96 -1.71
N GLN A 117 -17.28 14.73 -2.72
CA GLN A 117 -17.18 13.45 -3.40
C GLN A 117 -16.58 12.36 -2.50
N ASP A 118 -15.57 12.69 -1.71
CA ASP A 118 -14.94 11.73 -0.79
C ASP A 118 -15.93 11.30 0.31
N ILE A 119 -16.70 12.25 0.85
CA ILE A 119 -17.77 11.96 1.82
C ILE A 119 -18.89 11.13 1.22
N GLU A 120 -19.30 11.41 -0.02
CA GLU A 120 -20.32 10.61 -0.69
C GLU A 120 -19.86 9.17 -0.94
N ASN A 121 -18.59 8.98 -1.30
CA ASN A 121 -18.01 7.65 -1.42
C ASN A 121 -17.94 6.94 -0.06
N LEU A 122 -17.60 7.66 1.02
CA LEU A 122 -17.60 7.12 2.37
C LEU A 122 -19.01 6.70 2.81
N ARG A 123 -20.05 7.50 2.53
CA ARG A 123 -21.46 7.16 2.80
C ARG A 123 -21.85 5.81 2.19
N ARG A 124 -21.46 5.58 0.93
CA ARG A 124 -21.77 4.35 0.18
C ARG A 124 -20.93 3.15 0.60
N TRP A 125 -19.78 3.38 1.22
CA TRP A 125 -18.90 2.30 1.65
C TRP A 125 -19.50 1.49 2.80
N SER A 126 -19.33 0.18 2.77
CA SER A 126 -19.75 -0.74 3.83
C SER A 126 -18.73 -1.85 4.01
N TRP A 127 -18.49 -2.25 5.26
CA TRP A 127 -17.66 -3.42 5.55
C TRP A 127 -18.27 -4.69 4.98
N ASN A 128 -17.43 -5.54 4.39
CA ASN A 128 -17.84 -6.86 3.94
C ASN A 128 -17.63 -7.87 5.08
N GLU A 129 -18.71 -8.24 5.77
CA GLU A 129 -18.68 -9.16 6.92
C GLU A 129 -18.10 -10.55 6.60
N THR A 130 -18.05 -10.96 5.33
CA THR A 130 -17.42 -12.24 4.95
C THR A 130 -15.90 -12.25 5.19
N ILE A 131 -15.28 -11.07 5.34
CA ILE A 131 -13.86 -10.92 5.68
C ILE A 131 -13.58 -11.49 7.08
N ASP A 132 -14.53 -11.35 8.02
CA ASP A 132 -14.40 -11.84 9.40
C ASP A 132 -14.18 -13.35 9.46
N ALA A 133 -14.78 -14.10 8.53
CA ALA A 133 -14.64 -15.56 8.43
C ALA A 133 -13.44 -15.99 7.58
N SER A 134 -12.70 -15.04 7.00
CA SER A 134 -11.63 -15.31 6.04
C SER A 134 -10.38 -14.45 6.32
N ALA A 135 -10.12 -14.17 7.60
CA ALA A 135 -8.94 -13.46 8.04
C ALA A 135 -7.66 -14.12 7.50
N SER A 136 -6.72 -13.30 7.03
CA SER A 136 -5.46 -13.72 6.39
C SER A 136 -5.58 -14.59 5.14
N PHE A 137 -6.79 -14.87 4.63
CA PHE A 137 -6.95 -15.69 3.44
C PHE A 137 -6.55 -14.93 2.18
N LEU A 138 -6.07 -15.66 1.17
CA LEU A 138 -5.80 -15.08 -0.15
C LEU A 138 -7.09 -14.52 -0.75
N THR A 139 -7.00 -13.32 -1.35
CA THR A 139 -8.12 -12.73 -2.09
C THR A 139 -8.14 -13.19 -3.55
N GLY A 140 -9.21 -12.85 -4.27
CA GLY A 140 -9.25 -13.02 -5.73
C GLY A 140 -8.12 -12.25 -6.43
N THR A 141 -7.84 -11.02 -6.00
CA THR A 141 -6.68 -10.24 -6.48
C THR A 141 -5.38 -11.02 -6.27
N GLY A 142 -5.17 -11.60 -5.09
CA GLY A 142 -3.96 -12.37 -4.80
C GLY A 142 -3.83 -13.63 -5.63
N TYR A 143 -4.95 -14.26 -6.01
CA TYR A 143 -4.96 -15.37 -6.96
C TYR A 143 -4.47 -14.91 -8.34
N GLU A 144 -5.05 -13.83 -8.87
CA GLU A 144 -4.69 -13.29 -10.18
C GLU A 144 -3.23 -12.82 -10.25
N GLU A 145 -2.70 -12.23 -9.18
CA GLU A 145 -1.29 -11.85 -9.08
C GLU A 145 -0.37 -13.06 -9.34
N LEU A 146 -0.60 -14.17 -8.63
CA LEU A 146 0.24 -15.37 -8.74
C LEU A 146 0.00 -16.13 -10.04
N TYR A 147 -1.25 -16.21 -10.50
CA TYR A 147 -1.57 -16.73 -11.83
C TYR A 147 -0.80 -15.95 -12.91
N GLY A 148 -0.82 -14.62 -12.84
CA GLY A 148 -0.07 -13.76 -13.75
C GLY A 148 1.44 -13.98 -13.67
N ILE A 149 2.01 -14.17 -12.47
CA ILE A 149 3.44 -14.47 -12.31
C ILE A 149 3.80 -15.79 -12.99
N GLY A 150 3.05 -16.87 -12.73
CA GLY A 150 3.27 -18.18 -13.34
C GLY A 150 3.18 -18.13 -14.86
N LYS A 151 2.15 -17.44 -15.38
CA LYS A 151 1.96 -17.23 -16.82
C LYS A 151 3.13 -16.50 -17.47
N ARG A 152 3.57 -15.38 -16.88
CA ARG A 152 4.71 -14.60 -17.41
C ARG A 152 6.00 -15.40 -17.37
N LEU A 153 6.24 -16.22 -16.34
CA LEU A 153 7.43 -17.07 -16.26
C LEU A 153 7.45 -18.09 -17.40
N ARG A 154 6.31 -18.74 -17.68
CA ARG A 154 6.16 -19.64 -18.84
C ARG A 154 6.48 -18.90 -20.15
N GLU A 155 5.85 -17.75 -20.36
CA GLU A 155 5.99 -16.98 -21.61
C GLU A 155 7.42 -16.45 -21.81
N LYS A 156 8.14 -16.13 -20.73
CA LYS A 156 9.54 -15.70 -20.77
C LYS A 156 10.49 -16.84 -21.11
N TYR A 157 10.23 -18.04 -20.60
CA TYR A 157 11.12 -19.19 -20.76
C TYR A 157 10.38 -20.40 -21.39
N PRO A 158 9.87 -20.29 -22.62
CA PRO A 158 9.13 -21.38 -23.26
C PRO A 158 10.00 -22.63 -23.48
N GLN A 159 11.32 -22.48 -23.62
CA GLN A 159 12.27 -23.59 -23.72
C GLN A 159 12.37 -24.42 -22.42
N LEU A 160 12.05 -23.81 -21.28
CA LEU A 160 12.02 -24.47 -19.98
C LEU A 160 10.71 -25.24 -19.77
N LEU A 161 9.94 -25.48 -20.82
CA LEU A 161 8.83 -26.42 -20.82
C LEU A 161 9.32 -27.79 -21.36
N PRO A 162 10.04 -28.60 -20.57
CA PRO A 162 10.40 -29.95 -20.99
C PRO A 162 9.15 -30.82 -21.17
N SER A 163 9.35 -31.93 -21.88
CA SER A 163 8.30 -32.87 -22.27
C SER A 163 7.76 -33.73 -21.12
N SER A 164 8.34 -33.66 -19.91
CA SER A 164 7.97 -34.50 -18.75
C SER A 164 7.63 -33.67 -17.50
N ASN A 165 6.59 -34.10 -16.79
CA ASN A 165 6.13 -33.50 -15.54
C ASN A 165 7.17 -33.61 -14.40
N ASP A 166 8.10 -34.56 -14.46
CA ASP A 166 9.10 -34.78 -13.39
C ASP A 166 10.20 -33.71 -13.35
N SER A 167 10.19 -32.77 -14.30
CA SER A 167 11.17 -31.67 -14.36
C SER A 167 10.80 -30.46 -13.50
N TYR A 168 9.64 -30.50 -12.83
CA TYR A 168 9.12 -29.39 -12.04
C TYR A 168 8.95 -29.79 -10.59
N TYR A 169 9.32 -28.87 -9.69
CA TYR A 169 9.10 -29.03 -8.26
C TYR A 169 8.51 -27.76 -7.68
N PHE A 170 7.36 -27.89 -7.03
CA PHE A 170 6.68 -26.81 -6.33
C PHE A 170 6.42 -27.23 -4.90
N ARG A 171 6.64 -26.32 -3.94
CA ARG A 171 6.40 -26.56 -2.51
C ARG A 171 5.80 -25.31 -1.88
N THR A 172 5.03 -25.47 -0.80
CA THR A 172 4.36 -24.37 -0.09
C THR A 172 4.61 -24.44 1.41
N THR A 173 4.33 -23.34 2.12
CA THR A 173 4.11 -23.42 3.57
C THR A 173 2.70 -23.95 3.87
N ASN A 174 2.35 -24.18 5.14
CA ASN A 174 1.04 -24.69 5.55
C ASN A 174 -0.07 -23.63 5.62
N GLU A 175 0.22 -22.37 5.31
CA GLU A 175 -0.74 -21.27 5.38
C GLU A 175 -1.70 -21.29 4.18
N GLN A 176 -3.02 -21.14 4.40
CA GLN A 176 -4.03 -21.12 3.33
C GLN A 176 -3.63 -20.20 2.18
N ARG A 177 -3.17 -18.99 2.51
CA ARG A 177 -2.76 -17.99 1.52
C ARG A 177 -1.61 -18.45 0.64
N THR A 178 -0.66 -19.21 1.19
CA THR A 178 0.50 -19.73 0.44
C THR A 178 0.15 -20.97 -0.38
N VAL A 179 -0.70 -21.86 0.15
CA VAL A 179 -1.19 -23.03 -0.58
C VAL A 179 -1.99 -22.58 -1.80
N THR A 180 -2.93 -21.66 -1.61
CA THR A 180 -3.75 -21.12 -2.70
C THR A 180 -2.93 -20.30 -3.69
N SER A 181 -1.94 -19.53 -3.22
CA SER A 181 -0.97 -18.82 -4.09
C SER A 181 -0.19 -19.77 -4.99
N SER A 182 0.29 -20.89 -4.44
CA SER A 182 1.00 -21.91 -5.22
C SER A 182 0.09 -22.55 -6.28
N LYS A 183 -1.16 -22.87 -5.92
CA LYS A 183 -2.17 -23.35 -6.88
C LYS A 183 -2.41 -22.34 -8.00
N ALA A 184 -2.51 -21.05 -7.68
CA ALA A 184 -2.68 -20.00 -8.66
C ALA A 184 -1.47 -19.87 -9.59
N PHE A 185 -0.26 -19.91 -9.03
CA PHE A 185 0.99 -19.90 -9.80
C PHE A 185 1.06 -21.08 -10.77
N VAL A 186 0.84 -22.31 -10.27
CA VAL A 186 0.90 -23.52 -11.11
C VAL A 186 -0.19 -23.47 -12.18
N HIS A 187 -1.40 -23.04 -11.83
CA HIS A 187 -2.47 -22.83 -12.79
C HIS A 187 -2.04 -21.86 -13.90
N GLY A 188 -1.52 -20.68 -13.55
CA GLY A 188 -1.03 -19.71 -14.52
C GLY A 188 0.11 -20.23 -15.38
N PHE A 189 1.02 -21.01 -14.79
CA PHE A 189 2.15 -21.63 -15.48
C PHE A 189 1.70 -22.73 -16.47
N THR A 190 0.71 -23.55 -16.12
CA THR A 190 0.22 -24.65 -16.98
C THR A 190 -0.93 -24.26 -17.90
N ASP A 191 -1.51 -23.06 -17.74
CA ASP A 191 -2.65 -22.61 -18.54
C ASP A 191 -2.35 -22.67 -20.05
N ASN A 192 -3.29 -23.20 -20.84
CA ASN A 192 -3.13 -23.48 -22.27
C ASN A 192 -1.96 -24.42 -22.63
N THR A 193 -1.58 -25.31 -21.71
CA THR A 193 -0.60 -26.38 -21.96
C THR A 193 -1.20 -27.75 -21.66
N ASN A 194 -0.52 -28.83 -22.05
CA ASN A 194 -0.89 -30.20 -21.68
C ASN A 194 -0.22 -30.65 -20.36
N LEU A 195 0.45 -29.75 -19.64
CA LEU A 195 1.13 -30.08 -18.39
C LEU A 195 0.12 -30.28 -17.26
N SER A 196 0.36 -31.31 -16.46
CA SER A 196 -0.37 -31.56 -15.22
C SER A 196 0.64 -31.69 -14.10
N LEU A 197 0.87 -30.59 -13.38
CA LEU A 197 1.92 -30.48 -12.38
C LEU A 197 1.32 -30.60 -10.98
N SER A 198 1.98 -31.37 -10.12
CA SER A 198 1.64 -31.48 -8.71
C SER A 198 2.39 -30.45 -7.88
N ILE A 199 1.82 -30.12 -6.71
CA ILE A 199 2.44 -29.28 -5.70
C ILE A 199 2.74 -30.18 -4.51
N ASP A 200 4.00 -30.23 -4.10
CA ASP A 200 4.41 -30.93 -2.88
C ASP A 200 3.80 -30.23 -1.65
N GLY A 201 3.37 -31.05 -0.70
CA GLY A 201 2.70 -30.59 0.50
C GLY A 201 3.64 -29.80 1.42
N PRO A 202 3.07 -29.03 2.36
CA PRO A 202 3.89 -28.34 3.35
C PRO A 202 4.60 -29.32 4.26
N TRP A 203 5.83 -29.00 4.65
CA TRP A 203 6.56 -29.75 5.65
C TRP A 203 6.16 -29.31 7.05
N GLU A 204 6.18 -30.26 8.00
CA GLU A 204 5.88 -29.95 9.41
C GLU A 204 6.92 -29.00 10.02
N ARG A 205 8.20 -29.24 9.72
CA ARG A 205 9.31 -28.35 10.05
C ARG A 205 9.97 -27.88 8.77
N ASP A 206 9.91 -26.57 8.50
CA ASP A 206 10.46 -26.00 7.27
C ASP A 206 11.62 -25.03 7.52
N ASP A 207 12.83 -25.58 7.58
CA ASP A 207 14.06 -24.81 7.78
C ASP A 207 14.50 -24.00 6.54
N LEU A 208 13.82 -24.15 5.38
CA LEU A 208 14.18 -23.47 4.14
C LEU A 208 13.31 -22.23 3.88
N ILE A 209 11.97 -22.36 3.92
CA ILE A 209 11.07 -21.22 3.64
C ILE A 209 10.49 -20.58 4.90
N ARG A 210 10.62 -21.23 6.07
CA ARG A 210 10.27 -20.66 7.39
C ARG A 210 11.38 -20.83 8.43
N PRO A 211 12.66 -20.53 8.10
CA PRO A 211 13.76 -20.68 9.06
C PRO A 211 13.54 -19.86 10.33
N TYR A 212 12.81 -18.74 10.22
CA TYR A 212 12.47 -17.86 11.34
C TYR A 212 11.63 -18.58 12.41
N GLU A 213 10.80 -19.57 12.07
CA GLU A 213 9.99 -20.29 13.07
C GLU A 213 10.81 -21.28 13.89
N ASN A 214 11.86 -21.81 13.28
CA ASN A 214 12.65 -22.90 13.83
C ASN A 214 13.95 -22.43 14.50
N CYS A 215 14.23 -21.12 14.44
CA CYS A 215 15.40 -20.51 15.05
C CYS A 215 15.05 -19.98 16.45
N GLU A 216 15.43 -20.74 17.49
CA GLU A 216 15.18 -20.38 18.90
C GLU A 216 15.75 -19.00 19.25
N LYS A 217 16.97 -18.72 18.81
CA LYS A 217 17.62 -17.43 19.02
C LYS A 217 16.77 -16.28 18.49
N TYR A 218 16.22 -16.41 17.28
CA TYR A 218 15.33 -15.41 16.69
C TYR A 218 14.02 -15.27 17.48
N GLN A 219 13.42 -16.38 17.93
CA GLN A 219 12.17 -16.33 18.71
C GLN A 219 12.36 -15.52 20.00
N VAL A 220 13.50 -15.68 20.68
CA VAL A 220 13.79 -15.00 21.95
C VAL A 220 14.33 -13.59 21.74
N GLU A 221 15.38 -13.43 20.94
CA GLU A 221 16.14 -12.17 20.86
C GLU A 221 15.55 -11.15 19.89
N THR A 222 14.66 -11.57 18.98
CA THR A 222 14.05 -10.66 18.00
C THR A 222 12.54 -10.62 18.16
N LYS A 223 11.86 -11.76 17.99
CA LYS A 223 10.39 -11.80 17.93
C LYS A 223 9.72 -11.45 19.27
N ALA A 224 10.31 -11.88 20.39
CA ALA A 224 9.81 -11.59 21.73
C ALA A 224 10.50 -10.38 22.39
N SER A 225 11.42 -9.71 21.68
CA SER A 225 12.15 -8.56 22.21
C SER A 225 11.25 -7.33 22.28
N GLN A 226 11.47 -6.47 23.29
CA GLN A 226 10.77 -5.19 23.44
C GLN A 226 11.26 -4.13 22.43
N GLU A 227 12.40 -4.38 21.79
CA GLU A 227 13.07 -3.39 20.96
C GLU A 227 12.20 -2.92 19.80
N LEU A 228 11.47 -3.81 19.12
CA LEU A 228 10.55 -3.41 18.05
C LEU A 228 9.50 -2.41 18.56
N ASP A 229 8.88 -2.72 19.69
CA ASP A 229 7.86 -1.87 20.29
C ASP A 229 8.44 -0.52 20.75
N ASP A 230 9.65 -0.51 21.30
CA ASP A 230 10.35 0.72 21.70
C ASP A 230 10.61 1.62 20.48
N GLN A 231 11.03 1.02 19.35
CA GLN A 231 11.34 1.74 18.12
C GLN A 231 10.08 2.28 17.44
N LEU A 232 8.99 1.51 17.43
CA LEU A 232 7.69 1.98 16.97
C LEU A 232 7.15 3.09 17.88
N THR A 233 7.30 2.96 19.20
CA THR A 233 6.89 4.01 20.16
C THR A 233 7.68 5.30 19.95
N ALA A 234 8.98 5.20 19.73
CA ALA A 234 9.84 6.33 19.39
C ALA A 234 9.40 6.95 18.05
N TYR A 235 9.11 6.12 17.04
CA TYR A 235 8.65 6.58 15.74
C TYR A 235 7.30 7.32 15.81
N TYR A 236 6.33 6.78 16.56
CA TYR A 236 5.04 7.45 16.80
C TYR A 236 5.17 8.77 17.58
N SER A 237 6.30 8.97 18.26
CA SER A 237 6.64 10.22 18.96
C SER A 237 7.47 11.18 18.11
N SER A 238 7.80 10.82 16.86
CA SER A 238 8.54 11.67 15.93
C SER A 238 7.72 12.89 15.50
N THR A 239 8.42 13.93 15.03
CA THR A 239 7.77 15.18 14.56
C THR A 239 6.88 14.90 13.35
N GLU A 240 7.34 14.00 12.48
CA GLU A 240 6.70 13.59 11.24
C GLU A 240 5.40 12.85 11.52
N PHE A 241 5.41 11.85 12.41
CA PHE A 241 4.20 11.08 12.73
C PHE A 241 3.18 11.93 13.50
N ILE A 242 3.63 12.77 14.44
CA ILE A 242 2.74 13.71 15.14
C ILE A 242 2.11 14.70 14.15
N ALA A 243 2.84 15.14 13.12
CA ALA A 243 2.27 15.96 12.06
C ALA A 243 1.15 15.23 11.32
N VAL A 244 1.33 13.96 10.94
CA VAL A 244 0.27 13.13 10.34
C VAL A 244 -0.96 13.06 11.25
N GLN A 245 -0.77 12.75 12.53
CA GLN A 245 -1.88 12.66 13.49
C GLN A 245 -2.67 13.97 13.59
N ASN A 246 -1.98 15.11 13.64
CA ASN A 246 -2.61 16.43 13.66
C ASN A 246 -3.32 16.75 12.34
N ASN A 247 -2.70 16.44 11.20
CA ASN A 247 -3.26 16.65 9.87
C ASN A 247 -4.56 15.86 9.70
N VAL A 248 -4.56 14.58 10.06
CA VAL A 248 -5.74 13.70 9.98
C VAL A 248 -6.84 14.18 10.93
N GLN A 249 -6.50 14.49 12.19
CA GLN A 249 -7.47 15.03 13.16
C GLN A 249 -8.14 16.30 12.63
N GLN A 250 -7.35 17.23 12.09
CA GLN A 250 -7.86 18.50 11.54
C GLN A 250 -8.69 18.26 10.27
N ARG A 251 -8.24 17.37 9.38
CA ARG A 251 -8.91 17.07 8.12
C ARG A 251 -10.26 16.42 8.35
N LEU A 252 -10.36 15.51 9.30
CA LEU A 252 -11.62 14.86 9.66
C LEU A 252 -12.56 15.81 10.39
N GLY A 253 -12.04 16.71 11.23
CA GLY A 253 -12.86 17.67 11.97
C GLY A 253 -13.80 17.03 13.00
N ILE A 254 -13.47 15.81 13.44
CA ILE A 254 -14.23 15.03 14.43
C ILE A 254 -13.83 15.41 15.86
N SER A 255 -14.71 15.12 16.81
CA SER A 255 -14.51 15.38 18.24
C SER A 255 -13.72 14.28 18.94
N THR A 256 -13.85 13.04 18.45
CA THR A 256 -13.05 11.91 18.92
C THR A 256 -11.57 12.20 18.68
N LYS A 257 -10.77 12.11 19.75
CA LYS A 257 -9.32 12.29 19.68
C LYS A 257 -8.67 11.00 19.21
N LEU A 258 -8.03 11.05 18.05
CA LEU A 258 -7.33 9.91 17.46
C LEU A 258 -5.98 9.70 18.15
N SER A 259 -5.70 8.45 18.52
CA SER A 259 -4.37 7.99 18.95
C SER A 259 -3.50 7.59 17.75
N SER A 260 -2.20 7.37 17.97
CA SER A 260 -1.31 6.85 16.91
C SER A 260 -1.78 5.50 16.37
N ASN A 261 -2.34 4.65 17.24
CA ASN A 261 -2.96 3.39 16.84
C ASN A 261 -4.16 3.63 15.93
N ASP A 262 -5.03 4.59 16.26
CA ASP A 262 -6.20 4.87 15.41
C ASP A 262 -5.78 5.36 14.02
N ILE A 263 -4.77 6.24 13.95
CA ILE A 263 -4.19 6.71 12.68
C ILE A 263 -3.68 5.53 11.84
N TYR A 264 -2.92 4.64 12.46
CA TYR A 264 -2.39 3.47 11.77
C TYR A 264 -3.48 2.47 11.36
N SER A 265 -4.51 2.29 12.19
CA SER A 265 -5.66 1.44 11.85
C SER A 265 -6.52 2.01 10.72
N ILE A 266 -6.64 3.33 10.62
CA ILE A 266 -7.24 3.98 9.45
C ILE A 266 -6.39 3.73 8.19
N TYR A 267 -5.07 3.77 8.33
CA TYR A 267 -4.14 3.45 7.24
C TYR A 267 -4.25 1.98 6.81
N GLU A 268 -4.36 1.05 7.76
CA GLU A 268 -4.64 -0.37 7.49
C GLU A 268 -5.95 -0.56 6.73
N LEU A 269 -7.03 0.05 7.18
CA LEU A 269 -8.32 0.01 6.50
C LEU A 269 -8.20 0.54 5.06
N CYS A 270 -7.58 1.71 4.89
CA CYS A 270 -7.33 2.30 3.57
C CYS A 270 -6.59 1.34 2.64
N ARG A 271 -5.44 0.81 3.06
CA ARG A 271 -4.57 0.01 2.18
C ARG A 271 -5.15 -1.36 1.86
N PHE A 272 -5.82 -2.00 2.82
CA PHE A 272 -6.50 -3.26 2.58
C PHE A 272 -7.70 -3.08 1.64
N ASP A 273 -8.62 -2.16 1.94
CA ASP A 273 -9.81 -1.90 1.11
C ASP A 273 -9.44 -1.49 -0.32
N ARG A 274 -8.43 -0.61 -0.46
CA ARG A 274 -7.87 -0.20 -1.75
C ARG A 274 -7.44 -1.41 -2.58
N SER A 275 -6.72 -2.34 -1.95
CA SER A 275 -6.06 -3.47 -2.61
C SER A 275 -7.02 -4.54 -3.14
N TRP A 276 -8.28 -4.54 -2.69
CA TRP A 276 -9.32 -5.47 -3.17
C TRP A 276 -10.02 -4.98 -4.45
N THR A 277 -9.74 -3.74 -4.88
CA THR A 277 -10.45 -3.09 -5.99
C THR A 277 -9.55 -2.87 -7.19
N PRO A 278 -10.03 -3.05 -8.44
CA PRO A 278 -9.24 -2.76 -9.64
C PRO A 278 -8.89 -1.28 -9.80
N THR A 279 -9.69 -0.39 -9.21
CA THR A 279 -9.44 1.06 -9.25
C THR A 279 -8.32 1.49 -8.31
N LEU A 280 -7.90 0.59 -7.40
CA LEU A 280 -6.96 0.90 -6.34
C LEU A 280 -7.41 2.17 -5.62
N LYS A 281 -8.65 2.21 -5.13
CA LYS A 281 -9.16 3.33 -4.33
C LYS A 281 -9.99 2.84 -3.15
N SER A 282 -9.75 3.43 -1.98
CA SER A 282 -10.63 3.33 -0.82
C SER A 282 -11.09 4.72 -0.38
N PRO A 283 -12.37 4.93 0.00
CA PRO A 283 -12.82 6.17 0.63
C PRO A 283 -12.06 6.48 1.93
N TRP A 284 -11.60 5.46 2.64
CA TRP A 284 -10.81 5.61 3.87
C TRP A 284 -9.41 6.17 3.62
N CYS A 285 -8.91 6.14 2.39
CA CYS A 285 -7.65 6.80 2.05
C CYS A 285 -7.78 8.33 1.92
N SER A 286 -9.00 8.87 1.79
CA SER A 286 -9.21 10.32 1.60
C SER A 286 -8.79 11.19 2.79
N VAL A 287 -8.62 10.56 3.95
CA VAL A 287 -8.19 11.18 5.21
C VAL A 287 -6.71 11.51 5.23
N PHE A 288 -5.92 11.00 4.29
CA PHE A 288 -4.48 11.22 4.20
C PHE A 288 -4.14 12.11 3.00
N THR A 289 -3.09 12.90 3.14
CA THR A 289 -2.34 13.46 2.01
C THR A 289 -1.31 12.46 1.49
N ASP A 290 -0.77 12.71 0.30
CA ASP A 290 0.35 11.90 -0.21
C ASP A 290 1.57 11.98 0.73
N ASP A 291 1.84 13.15 1.33
CA ASP A 291 2.94 13.32 2.31
C ASP A 291 2.68 12.52 3.60
N ASP A 292 1.43 12.48 4.08
CA ASP A 292 1.08 11.64 5.23
C ASP A 292 1.31 10.15 4.93
N LEU A 293 1.01 9.71 3.71
CA LEU A 293 1.19 8.32 3.30
C LEU A 293 2.66 7.90 3.23
N VAL A 294 3.58 8.81 2.87
CA VAL A 294 5.03 8.55 2.92
C VAL A 294 5.48 8.24 4.35
N VAL A 295 4.99 9.02 5.32
CA VAL A 295 5.30 8.80 6.75
C VAL A 295 4.68 7.50 7.26
N LEU A 296 3.45 7.19 6.85
CA LEU A 296 2.78 5.95 7.25
C LEU A 296 3.41 4.71 6.62
N GLU A 297 3.95 4.82 5.40
CA GLU A 297 4.71 3.75 4.75
C GLU A 297 5.96 3.38 5.54
N TYR A 298 6.68 4.38 6.05
CA TYR A 298 7.93 4.17 6.79
C TYR A 298 7.75 3.45 8.14
N GLU A 299 6.54 3.44 8.70
CA GLU A 299 6.25 2.60 9.89
C GLU A 299 6.53 1.12 9.60
N ASP A 300 6.07 0.60 8.44
CA ASP A 300 6.27 -0.80 8.07
C ASP A 300 7.78 -1.08 7.85
N ASP A 301 8.55 -0.08 7.42
CA ASP A 301 10.00 -0.19 7.27
C ASP A 301 10.71 -0.31 8.62
N VAL A 302 10.30 0.48 9.63
CA VAL A 302 10.76 0.32 11.02
C VAL A 302 10.41 -1.09 11.50
N TRP A 303 9.15 -1.52 11.32
CA TRP A 303 8.70 -2.83 11.73
C TRP A 303 9.53 -3.95 11.07
N HIS A 304 9.70 -3.89 9.74
CA HIS A 304 10.43 -4.90 8.98
C HIS A 304 11.93 -4.90 9.28
N TYR A 305 12.54 -3.74 9.49
CA TYR A 305 13.95 -3.62 9.84
C TYR A 305 14.24 -4.33 11.16
N TYR A 306 13.49 -3.99 12.22
CA TYR A 306 13.72 -4.57 13.54
C TYR A 306 13.30 -6.04 13.65
N ARG A 307 12.34 -6.48 12.82
CA ARG A 307 11.81 -7.84 12.84
C ARG A 307 12.49 -8.83 11.90
N ASN A 308 12.90 -8.41 10.70
CA ASN A 308 13.29 -9.34 9.63
C ASN A 308 14.74 -9.20 9.18
N VAL A 309 15.42 -8.10 9.49
CA VAL A 309 16.81 -7.88 9.07
C VAL A 309 17.76 -8.45 10.11
N ASN A 310 18.81 -9.15 9.66
CA ASN A 310 19.86 -9.65 10.53
C ASN A 310 20.75 -8.48 10.97
N ARG A 311 20.55 -8.04 12.21
CA ARG A 311 21.26 -6.92 12.81
C ARG A 311 22.51 -7.46 13.50
N THR A 312 23.63 -7.55 12.76
CA THR A 312 24.94 -7.70 13.41
C THR A 312 25.25 -6.40 14.16
N ASN A 313 25.84 -6.49 15.36
CA ASN A 313 26.06 -5.41 16.35
C ASN A 313 26.68 -4.07 15.85
N ASP A 314 27.02 -3.94 14.57
CA ASP A 314 27.64 -2.75 13.96
C ASP A 314 26.68 -1.88 13.13
N GLN A 315 25.38 -2.21 13.04
CA GLN A 315 24.39 -1.44 12.28
C GLN A 315 23.30 -0.82 13.18
N GLN A 316 23.71 0.07 14.09
CA GLN A 316 22.80 1.06 14.67
C GLN A 316 22.77 2.28 13.74
N PHE A 317 21.72 2.38 12.93
CA PHE A 317 21.36 3.66 12.33
C PHE A 317 20.56 4.43 13.37
N SER A 318 21.07 5.59 13.77
CA SER A 318 20.29 6.54 14.55
C SER A 318 19.12 7.00 13.69
N ILE A 319 17.91 6.83 14.21
CA ILE A 319 16.72 7.55 13.76
C ILE A 319 16.97 9.05 13.89
#